data_AF-A0A2D7C2S0-F1
#
_entry.id   AF-A0A2D7C2S0-F1
#
_cell.length_a   1.000
_cell.length_b   1.000
_cell.length_c   1.000
_cell.angle_alpha   90.00
_cell.angle_beta   90.00
_cell.angle_gamma   90.00
#
_symmetry.space_group_name_H-M   'P 1'
#
loop_
_entity.id
_entity.type
_entity.pdbx_description
1 polymer ?
#
loop_
_entity_poly.entity_id
_entity_poly.type
_entity_poly.pdbx_seq_one_letter_code
_entity_poly.pdbx_strand_id
1 'polypeptide(L)'
;MPVSISSHKRERFNPIDQVEDILSPNDWFLDRRSDKEMAVEVPGSWCDFGLFFSWSENLNALHFSCALDMRVQPEIITKVYELVAKLNERLWIGHFAVWIEEGIPMFRHTINCNPDEIDSSHIRNLINIAIRECNQYYPAFQFVIWGGKTVDNALSRSIIETQGQA
;
A
#
# COMPACT_ATOMS: atom_id res chain seq x y z
N MET A 1 14.28 -13.93 -52.85
CA MET A 1 13.14 -13.84 -51.92
C MET A 1 13.53 -12.87 -50.81
N PRO A 2 12.78 -11.80 -50.53
CA PRO A 2 13.10 -10.93 -49.41
C PRO A 2 12.61 -11.61 -48.12
N VAL A 3 13.47 -11.65 -47.11
CA VAL A 3 13.14 -12.12 -45.77
C VAL A 3 12.30 -11.04 -45.10
N SER A 4 11.03 -11.32 -44.87
CA SER A 4 10.15 -10.46 -44.08
C SER A 4 10.65 -10.46 -42.63
N ILE A 5 11.29 -9.36 -42.22
CA ILE A 5 11.57 -9.08 -40.82
C ILE A 5 10.22 -8.77 -40.18
N SER A 6 9.62 -9.74 -39.48
CA SER A 6 8.46 -9.45 -38.66
C SER A 6 8.92 -8.54 -37.52
N SER A 7 8.48 -7.28 -37.57
CA SER A 7 8.59 -6.37 -36.44
C SER A 7 7.74 -6.95 -35.31
N HIS A 8 8.36 -7.74 -34.44
CA HIS A 8 7.77 -8.07 -33.16
C HIS A 8 7.69 -6.74 -32.41
N LYS A 9 6.50 -6.14 -32.42
CA LYS A 9 6.16 -5.01 -31.56
C LYS A 9 6.39 -5.54 -30.15
N ARG A 10 7.53 -5.22 -29.52
CA ARG A 10 7.71 -5.51 -28.09
C ARG A 10 6.50 -4.88 -27.41
N GLU A 11 5.66 -5.70 -26.80
CA GLU A 11 4.63 -5.20 -25.91
C GLU A 11 5.35 -4.29 -24.91
N ARG A 12 4.88 -3.04 -24.83
CA ARG A 12 5.53 -2.03 -24.01
C ARG A 12 5.33 -2.47 -22.58
N PHE A 13 6.42 -2.78 -21.89
CA PHE A 13 6.41 -3.20 -20.49
C PHE A 13 5.54 -2.26 -19.64
N ASN A 14 4.56 -2.83 -18.92
CA ASN A 14 3.66 -2.10 -18.05
C ASN A 14 3.54 -2.83 -16.70
N PRO A 15 4.03 -2.24 -15.60
CA PRO A 15 3.92 -2.81 -14.26
C PRO A 15 2.49 -3.05 -13.79
N ILE A 16 1.51 -2.29 -14.31
CA ILE A 16 0.10 -2.47 -13.95
C ILE A 16 -0.44 -3.80 -14.46
N ASP A 17 -0.02 -4.25 -15.65
CA ASP A 17 -0.38 -5.57 -16.17
C ASP A 17 0.13 -6.68 -15.24
N GLN A 18 1.37 -6.54 -14.75
CA GLN A 18 1.94 -7.49 -13.80
C GLN A 18 1.21 -7.47 -12.45
N VAL A 19 0.79 -6.30 -11.96
CA VAL A 19 -0.02 -6.19 -10.73
C VAL A 19 -1.35 -6.92 -10.92
N GLU A 20 -2.00 -6.74 -12.06
CA GLU A 20 -3.25 -7.43 -12.39
C GLU A 20 -3.07 -8.95 -12.39
N ASP A 21 -2.03 -9.45 -13.04
CA ASP A 21 -1.70 -10.89 -13.08
C ASP A 21 -1.43 -11.46 -11.68
N ILE A 22 -0.74 -10.70 -10.82
CA ILE A 22 -0.42 -11.11 -9.45
C ILE A 22 -1.68 -11.23 -8.59
N LEU A 23 -2.65 -10.33 -8.79
CA LEU A 23 -3.83 -10.16 -7.94
C LEU A 23 -5.05 -10.92 -8.44
N SER A 24 -5.14 -11.20 -9.74
CA SER A 24 -6.24 -11.94 -10.37
C SER A 24 -6.62 -13.26 -9.65
N PRO A 25 -5.67 -14.03 -9.08
CA PRO A 25 -6.02 -15.28 -8.36
C PRO A 25 -6.67 -15.10 -6.99
N ASN A 26 -6.74 -13.88 -6.43
CA ASN A 26 -7.20 -13.65 -5.05
C ASN A 26 -8.73 -13.43 -4.93
N ASP A 27 -9.48 -13.44 -6.03
CA ASP A 27 -10.92 -13.12 -6.08
C ASP A 27 -11.28 -11.74 -5.48
N TRP A 28 -10.33 -10.80 -5.49
CA TRP A 28 -10.55 -9.42 -5.03
C TRP A 28 -11.16 -8.55 -6.12
N PHE A 29 -11.83 -7.48 -5.70
CA PHE A 29 -12.34 -6.49 -6.65
C PHE A 29 -11.18 -5.64 -7.19
N LEU A 30 -10.82 -5.87 -8.46
CA LEU A 30 -9.82 -5.10 -9.19
C LEU A 30 -10.51 -4.02 -10.03
N ASP A 31 -10.08 -2.78 -9.87
CA ASP A 31 -10.59 -1.63 -10.63
C ASP A 31 -9.45 -0.93 -11.35
N ARG A 32 -9.26 -1.29 -12.62
CA ARG A 32 -8.26 -0.67 -13.50
C ARG A 32 -8.75 0.70 -13.94
N ARG A 33 -8.26 1.74 -13.26
CA ARG A 33 -8.66 3.14 -13.45
C ARG A 33 -8.13 3.73 -14.75
N SER A 34 -6.94 3.30 -15.18
CA SER A 34 -6.31 3.68 -16.44
C SER A 34 -5.23 2.68 -16.83
N ASP A 35 -4.53 2.92 -17.95
CA ASP A 35 -3.35 2.13 -18.33
C ASP A 35 -2.21 2.20 -17.31
N LYS A 36 -2.26 3.18 -16.38
CA LYS A 36 -1.20 3.47 -15.41
C LYS A 36 -1.64 3.32 -13.97
N GLU A 37 -2.91 3.02 -13.72
CA GLU A 37 -3.46 3.04 -12.37
C GLU A 37 -4.42 1.89 -12.12
N MET A 38 -4.32 1.31 -10.94
CA MET A 38 -5.20 0.25 -10.46
C MET A 38 -5.53 0.45 -8.99
N ALA A 39 -6.80 0.32 -8.66
CA ALA A 39 -7.29 0.27 -7.29
C ALA A 39 -7.78 -1.15 -6.98
N VAL A 40 -7.56 -1.62 -5.76
CA VAL A 40 -7.98 -2.95 -5.32
C VAL A 40 -8.47 -2.88 -3.89
N GLU A 41 -9.61 -3.50 -3.62
CA GLU A 41 -10.12 -3.64 -2.25
C GLU A 41 -9.75 -5.01 -1.71
N VAL A 42 -9.13 -5.04 -0.53
CA VAL A 42 -8.58 -6.26 0.07
C VAL A 42 -9.15 -6.46 1.47
N PRO A 43 -9.72 -7.64 1.78
CA PRO A 43 -10.21 -7.92 3.12
C PRO A 43 -9.08 -7.94 4.14
N GLY A 44 -9.24 -7.16 5.21
CA GLY A 44 -8.34 -7.13 6.37
C GLY A 44 -8.99 -7.71 7.61
N SER A 45 -8.21 -7.82 8.71
CA SER A 45 -8.71 -8.33 9.98
C SER A 45 -9.60 -7.32 10.73
N TRP A 46 -9.45 -6.03 10.43
CA TRP A 46 -10.16 -4.94 11.10
C TRP A 46 -11.15 -4.21 10.17
N CYS A 47 -10.74 -4.01 8.92
CA CYS A 47 -11.51 -3.37 7.87
C CYS A 47 -10.98 -3.86 6.52
N ASP A 48 -11.68 -3.49 5.45
CA ASP A 48 -11.14 -3.63 4.10
C ASP A 48 -10.07 -2.55 3.88
N PHE A 49 -9.01 -2.90 3.15
CA PHE A 49 -7.92 -2.00 2.79
C PHE A 49 -8.03 -1.61 1.33
N GLY A 50 -7.82 -0.32 1.05
CA GLY A 50 -7.73 0.21 -0.30
C GLY A 50 -6.29 0.17 -0.81
N LEU A 51 -5.95 -0.81 -1.63
CA LEU A 51 -4.69 -0.79 -2.36
C LEU A 51 -4.80 0.14 -3.58
N PHE A 52 -3.74 0.89 -3.85
CA PHE A 52 -3.63 1.72 -5.03
C PHE A 52 -2.24 1.62 -5.62
N PHE A 53 -2.20 1.47 -6.94
CA PHE A 53 -0.99 1.37 -7.75
C PHE A 53 -1.01 2.48 -8.81
N SER A 54 0.10 3.20 -8.96
CA SER A 54 0.26 4.23 -9.98
C SER A 54 1.64 4.13 -10.62
N TRP A 55 1.69 3.92 -11.92
CA TRP A 55 2.92 3.78 -12.69
C TRP A 55 3.30 5.09 -13.38
N SER A 56 4.50 5.57 -13.08
CA SER A 56 5.14 6.66 -13.80
C SER A 56 6.17 6.12 -14.77
N GLU A 57 5.82 6.16 -16.07
CA GLU A 57 6.77 5.89 -17.16
C GLU A 57 8.00 6.81 -17.10
N ASN A 58 7.80 8.10 -16.79
CA ASN A 58 8.89 9.08 -16.80
C ASN A 58 9.92 8.81 -15.70
N LEU A 59 9.46 8.32 -14.55
CA LEU A 59 10.32 7.99 -13.41
C LEU A 59 10.74 6.53 -13.41
N ASN A 60 10.20 5.71 -14.32
CA ASN A 60 10.27 4.26 -14.26
C ASN A 60 9.97 3.77 -12.84
N ALA A 61 8.82 4.14 -12.30
CA ALA A 61 8.49 3.86 -10.91
C ALA A 61 7.02 3.46 -10.73
N LEU A 62 6.80 2.43 -9.91
CA LEU A 62 5.49 2.00 -9.46
C LEU A 62 5.29 2.50 -8.04
N HIS A 63 4.46 3.53 -7.90
CA HIS A 63 3.98 3.99 -6.62
C HIS A 63 2.89 3.04 -6.13
N PHE A 64 2.99 2.64 -4.86
CA PHE A 64 2.04 1.75 -4.20
C PHE A 64 1.60 2.36 -2.88
N SER A 65 0.32 2.23 -2.56
CA SER A 65 -0.21 2.52 -1.24
C SER A 65 -1.27 1.52 -0.78
N CYS A 66 -1.38 1.35 0.53
CA CYS A 66 -2.41 0.59 1.21
C CYS A 66 -3.09 1.52 2.22
N ALA A 67 -4.31 1.94 1.90
CA ALA A 67 -5.11 2.87 2.70
C ALA A 67 -5.88 2.15 3.80
N LEU A 68 -5.90 2.76 4.99
CA LEU A 68 -6.73 2.33 6.11
C LEU A 68 -8.11 2.99 5.97
N ASP A 69 -9.19 2.24 6.18
CA ASP A 69 -10.55 2.79 6.15
C ASP A 69 -10.88 3.59 7.41
N MET A 70 -10.24 4.74 7.55
CA MET A 70 -10.44 5.69 8.65
C MET A 70 -10.07 7.10 8.23
N ARG A 71 -10.63 8.08 8.94
CA ARG A 71 -10.43 9.51 8.67
C ARG A 71 -9.86 10.23 9.88
N VAL A 72 -8.76 10.93 9.67
CA VAL A 72 -8.11 11.80 10.66
C VAL A 72 -8.77 13.16 10.63
N GLN A 73 -9.27 13.60 11.77
CA GLN A 73 -9.85 14.93 11.92
C GLN A 73 -8.71 15.97 12.01
N PRO A 74 -8.85 17.17 11.40
CA PRO A 74 -7.82 18.20 11.41
C PRO A 74 -7.30 18.55 12.81
N GLU A 75 -8.17 18.51 13.83
CA GLU A 75 -7.87 18.87 15.21
C GLU A 75 -6.84 17.94 15.87
N ILE A 76 -6.69 16.72 15.37
CA ILE A 76 -5.81 15.69 15.94
C ILE A 76 -4.67 15.28 14.99
N ILE A 77 -4.55 15.93 13.82
CA ILE A 77 -3.61 15.52 12.78
C ILE A 77 -2.15 15.54 13.27
N THR A 78 -1.80 16.50 14.13
CA THR A 78 -0.45 16.57 14.74
C THR A 78 -0.11 15.34 15.58
N LYS A 79 -1.10 14.77 16.30
CA LYS A 79 -0.90 13.52 17.07
C LYS A 79 -0.73 12.32 16.13
N VAL A 80 -1.44 12.32 15.01
CA VAL A 80 -1.28 11.26 14.00
C VAL A 80 0.07 11.36 13.33
N TYR A 81 0.60 12.56 13.08
CA TYR A 81 1.97 12.73 12.59
C TYR A 81 3.02 12.22 13.58
N GLU A 82 2.84 12.45 14.88
CA GLU A 82 3.70 11.86 15.91
C GLU A 82 3.62 10.32 15.89
N LEU A 83 2.42 9.75 15.78
CA LEU A 83 2.22 8.30 15.64
C LEU A 83 2.94 7.76 14.41
N VAL A 84 2.74 8.38 13.24
CA VAL A 84 3.38 7.99 11.98
C VAL A 84 4.90 8.00 12.11
N ALA A 85 5.48 9.03 12.71
CA ALA A 85 6.92 9.11 12.93
C ALA A 85 7.44 7.92 13.78
N LYS A 86 6.75 7.60 14.88
CA LYS A 86 7.11 6.46 15.74
C LYS A 86 6.89 5.11 15.06
N LEU A 87 5.83 4.96 14.26
CA LEU A 87 5.59 3.74 13.50
C LEU A 87 6.68 3.53 12.44
N ASN A 88 7.06 4.58 11.72
CA ASN A 88 8.07 4.51 10.67
C ASN A 88 9.45 4.10 11.18
N GLU A 89 9.80 4.44 12.43
CA GLU A 89 11.02 3.95 13.08
C GLU A 89 11.07 2.41 13.20
N ARG A 90 9.90 1.75 13.22
CA ARG A 90 9.77 0.29 13.36
C ARG A 90 9.67 -0.43 12.02
N LEU A 91 9.51 0.30 10.92
CA LEU A 91 9.37 -0.26 9.58
C LEU A 91 10.72 -0.42 8.90
N TRP A 92 10.93 -1.59 8.30
CA TRP A 92 12.08 -1.84 7.43
C TRP A 92 11.81 -1.45 5.98
N ILE A 93 10.55 -1.58 5.54
CA ILE A 93 10.12 -1.37 4.16
C ILE A 93 8.91 -0.45 4.16
N GLY A 94 8.96 0.56 3.29
CA GLY A 94 7.88 1.55 3.15
C GLY A 94 7.77 2.48 4.35
N HIS A 95 6.67 3.22 4.40
CA HIS A 95 6.37 4.15 5.48
C HIS A 95 4.87 4.41 5.54
N PHE A 96 4.36 4.76 6.72
CA PHE A 96 3.05 5.37 6.86
C PHE A 96 3.10 6.86 6.50
N ALA A 97 2.00 7.32 5.94
CA ALA A 97 1.71 8.72 5.63
C ALA A 97 0.21 8.98 5.84
N VAL A 98 -0.19 10.25 5.78
CA VAL A 98 -1.60 10.65 5.72
C VAL A 98 -1.82 11.35 4.39
N TRP A 99 -2.80 10.90 3.61
CA TRP A 99 -3.29 11.67 2.49
C TRP A 99 -4.04 12.88 3.04
N ILE A 100 -3.42 14.06 2.95
CA ILE A 100 -3.83 15.25 3.71
C ILE A 100 -5.21 15.74 3.29
N GLU A 101 -5.50 15.78 1.99
CA GLU A 101 -6.76 16.27 1.44
C GLU A 101 -7.96 15.45 1.95
N GLU A 102 -7.74 14.14 2.13
CA GLU A 102 -8.77 13.18 2.50
C GLU A 102 -8.69 12.75 3.98
N GLY A 103 -7.62 13.11 4.68
CA GLY A 103 -7.34 12.65 6.05
C GLY A 103 -7.17 11.14 6.18
N ILE A 104 -6.74 10.42 5.13
CA ILE A 104 -6.64 8.96 5.15
C ILE A 104 -5.23 8.51 5.51
N PRO A 105 -5.01 7.76 6.61
CA PRO A 105 -3.75 7.08 6.86
C PRO A 105 -3.49 5.99 5.83
N MET A 106 -2.25 5.86 5.38
CA MET A 106 -1.86 4.85 4.41
C MET A 106 -0.41 4.42 4.58
N PHE A 107 -0.14 3.14 4.35
CA PHE A 107 1.20 2.67 4.05
C PHE A 107 1.56 3.02 2.60
N ARG A 108 2.79 3.44 2.34
CA ARG A 108 3.29 3.80 1.00
C ARG A 108 4.66 3.19 0.75
N HIS A 109 4.88 2.79 -0.49
CA HIS A 109 6.19 2.39 -0.99
C HIS A 109 6.30 2.71 -2.49
N THR A 110 7.52 2.81 -3.02
CA THR A 110 7.74 3.03 -4.45
C THR A 110 8.81 2.09 -4.93
N ILE A 111 8.48 1.30 -5.94
CA ILE A 111 9.40 0.36 -6.57
C ILE A 111 9.96 1.04 -7.82
N ASN A 112 11.27 0.95 -8.03
CA ASN A 112 11.86 1.29 -9.32
C ASN A 112 11.59 0.16 -10.32
N CYS A 113 11.03 0.52 -11.45
CA CYS A 113 10.59 -0.34 -12.52
C CYS A 113 11.61 -0.35 -13.65
N ASN A 114 12.64 -1.18 -13.54
CA ASN A 114 13.46 -1.47 -14.70
C ASN A 114 12.65 -2.38 -15.65
N PRO A 115 12.51 -2.03 -16.95
CA PRO A 115 11.69 -2.78 -17.90
C PRO A 115 12.04 -4.27 -18.04
N ASP A 116 13.24 -4.65 -17.64
CA ASP A 116 13.74 -6.03 -17.71
C ASP A 116 13.77 -6.74 -16.33
N GLU A 117 13.41 -6.07 -15.22
CA GLU A 117 13.72 -6.56 -13.86
C GLU A 117 12.62 -6.41 -12.80
N ILE A 118 11.36 -6.08 -13.16
CA ILE A 118 10.30 -6.18 -12.13
C ILE A 118 10.01 -7.65 -11.85
N ASP A 119 10.48 -8.08 -10.69
CA ASP A 119 10.14 -9.36 -10.11
C ASP A 119 8.72 -9.32 -9.51
N SER A 120 7.80 -10.08 -10.11
CA SER A 120 6.45 -10.26 -9.59
C SER A 120 6.43 -10.76 -8.14
N SER A 121 7.44 -11.52 -7.73
CA SER A 121 7.59 -11.98 -6.34
C SER A 121 7.83 -10.80 -5.39
N HIS A 122 8.56 -9.78 -5.85
CA HIS A 122 8.83 -8.57 -5.09
C HIS A 122 7.55 -7.75 -4.86
N ILE A 123 6.74 -7.54 -5.92
CA ILE A 123 5.44 -6.86 -5.80
C ILE A 123 4.53 -7.63 -4.84
N ARG A 124 4.42 -8.96 -5.00
CA ARG A 124 3.60 -9.81 -4.10
C ARG A 124 4.06 -9.70 -2.64
N ASN A 125 5.36 -9.75 -2.40
CA ASN A 125 5.93 -9.59 -1.06
C ASN A 125 5.63 -8.21 -0.49
N LEU A 126 5.72 -7.14 -1.29
CA LEU A 126 5.40 -5.78 -0.86
C LEU A 126 3.93 -5.65 -0.46
N ILE A 127 3.01 -6.23 -1.23
CA ILE A 127 1.57 -6.23 -0.92
C ILE A 127 1.32 -6.93 0.42
N ASN A 128 1.91 -8.11 0.62
CA ASN A 128 1.79 -8.86 1.87
C ASN A 128 2.36 -8.09 3.07
N ILE A 129 3.50 -7.42 2.90
CA ILE A 129 4.08 -6.57 3.94
C ILE A 129 3.11 -5.43 4.27
N ALA A 130 2.62 -4.69 3.28
CA ALA A 130 1.73 -3.56 3.53
C ALA A 130 0.43 -3.99 4.23
N ILE A 131 -0.21 -5.08 3.82
CA ILE A 131 -1.40 -5.62 4.50
C ILE A 131 -1.07 -6.01 5.95
N ARG A 132 0.06 -6.67 6.18
CA ARG A 132 0.50 -7.05 7.53
C ARG A 132 0.73 -5.82 8.41
N GLU A 133 1.50 -4.84 7.94
CA GLU A 133 1.80 -3.62 8.71
C GLU A 133 0.52 -2.81 8.96
N CYS A 134 -0.36 -2.67 7.97
CA CYS A 134 -1.65 -2.00 8.14
C CYS A 134 -2.52 -2.72 9.18
N ASN A 135 -2.66 -4.05 9.11
CA ASN A 135 -3.40 -4.82 10.13
C ASN A 135 -2.79 -4.68 11.54
N GLN A 136 -1.47 -4.77 11.64
CA GLN A 136 -0.76 -4.70 12.91
C GLN A 136 -0.91 -3.34 13.59
N TYR A 137 -0.88 -2.26 12.81
CA TYR A 137 -0.90 -0.89 13.34
C TYR A 137 -2.26 -0.20 13.25
N TYR A 138 -3.27 -0.82 12.65
CA TYR A 138 -4.65 -0.33 12.64
C TYR A 138 -5.14 0.06 14.04
N PRO A 139 -4.97 -0.77 15.10
CA PRO A 139 -5.43 -0.39 16.45
C PRO A 139 -4.72 0.85 17.00
N ALA A 140 -3.45 1.08 16.63
CA ALA A 140 -2.72 2.27 17.09
C ALA A 140 -3.32 3.55 16.50
N PHE A 141 -3.61 3.56 15.20
CA PHE A 141 -4.34 4.66 14.57
C PHE A 141 -5.73 4.83 15.19
N GLN A 142 -6.45 3.72 15.36
CA GLN A 142 -7.77 3.70 16.00
C GLN A 142 -7.77 4.36 17.38
N PHE A 143 -6.80 4.01 18.24
CA PHE A 143 -6.71 4.56 19.59
C PHE A 143 -6.37 6.05 19.63
N VAL A 144 -5.54 6.54 18.69
CA VAL A 144 -5.23 7.97 18.60
C VAL A 144 -6.40 8.75 18.04
N ILE A 145 -7.07 8.23 17.00
CA ILE A 145 -8.14 8.92 16.28
C ILE A 145 -9.45 8.94 17.08
N TRP A 146 -9.86 7.81 17.68
CA TRP A 146 -11.13 7.71 18.40
C TRP A 146 -10.97 7.67 19.92
N GLY A 147 -9.86 7.12 20.42
CA GLY A 147 -9.67 6.90 21.86
C GLY A 147 -9.08 8.08 22.63
N GLY A 148 -8.61 9.13 21.94
CA GLY A 148 -7.98 10.30 22.55
C GLY A 148 -6.71 9.99 23.35
N LYS A 149 -6.16 8.77 23.23
CA LYS A 149 -5.01 8.30 23.99
C LYS A 149 -3.72 8.97 23.51
N THR A 150 -2.72 8.98 24.39
CA THR A 150 -1.36 9.35 23.98
C THR A 150 -0.80 8.31 23.00
N VAL A 151 0.10 8.76 22.13
CA VAL A 151 0.72 7.90 21.11
C VAL A 151 1.43 6.71 21.74
N ASP A 152 2.14 6.89 22.86
CA ASP A 152 2.86 5.80 23.55
C ASP A 152 1.91 4.74 24.13
N ASN A 153 0.74 5.16 24.62
CA ASN A 153 -0.29 4.24 25.08
C ASN A 153 -0.96 3.49 23.92
N ALA A 154 -1.09 4.12 22.75
CA ALA A 154 -1.63 3.47 21.57
C ALA A 154 -0.68 2.38 21.05
N LEU A 155 0.62 2.69 20.95
CA LEU A 155 1.65 1.76 20.49
C LEU A 155 1.85 0.55 21.41
N SER A 156 1.86 0.77 22.73
CA SER A 156 2.03 -0.33 23.69
C SER A 156 0.86 -1.31 23.65
N ARG A 157 -0.35 -0.85 23.37
CA ARG A 157 -1.54 -1.70 23.31
C ARG A 157 -1.75 -2.38 21.97
N SER A 158 -1.40 -1.73 20.85
CA SER A 158 -1.53 -2.33 19.52
C SER A 158 -0.67 -3.58 19.37
N ILE A 159 0.53 -3.60 19.97
CA ILE A 159 1.45 -4.77 19.93
C ILE A 159 0.92 -5.95 20.75
N ILE A 160 0.14 -5.69 21.80
CA ILE A 160 -0.38 -6.73 22.71
C ILE A 160 -1.61 -7.42 22.11
N GLU A 161 -2.51 -6.67 21.45
CA GLU A 161 -3.72 -7.25 20.85
C GLU A 161 -3.42 -8.15 19.66
N THR A 162 -2.36 -7.90 18.88
CA THR A 162 -1.98 -8.77 17.74
C THR A 162 -1.41 -10.13 18.18
N GLN A 163 -0.96 -10.29 19.44
CA GLN A 163 -0.56 -11.60 19.98
C GLN A 163 -1.74 -12.40 20.57
N GLY A 164 -2.93 -11.79 20.72
CA GLY A 164 -4.11 -12.41 21.30
C GLY A 164 -5.07 -13.07 20.30
N GLN A 165 -4.78 -12.99 18.99
CA GLN A 165 -5.52 -13.67 17.93
C GLN A 165 -4.62 -14.71 17.26
N ALA A 166 -4.52 -15.89 17.88
CA ALA A 166 -3.92 -17.10 17.32
C ALA A 166 -4.82 -18.30 17.64
#